data_AF-A0A5N3XIZ2-F1
#
_entry.id   AF-A0A5N3XIZ2-F1
#
_cell.length_a   1.000
_cell.length_b   1.000
_cell.length_c   1.000
_cell.angle_alpha   90.00
_cell.angle_beta   90.00
_cell.angle_gamma   90.00
#
_symmetry.space_group_name_H-M   'P 1'
#
loop_
_entity.id
_entity.type
_entity.pdbx_description
1 polymer ?
#
loop_
_entity_poly.entity_id
_entity_poly.type
_entity_poly.pdbx_seq_one_letter_code
_entity_poly.pdbx_strand_id
1 'polypeptide(L)'
;MKRPWGALLGILWVQICWVRGVKVEQSPSVLKLQEGDNSTLRCNFSATVSSVQWFQQNPRGSLTTLFFITSGMKQKERLSSTVNFKERYSTLHIAASQLEDAATYLCAVEAQCSQVICSLNPNCNCLSPAPPQCYTMQVPCYLFGIPDS
;
A
#
# COMPACT_ATOMS: atom_id res chain seq x y z
N MET A 1 34.93 25.49 26.56
CA MET A 1 34.07 25.57 25.35
C MET A 1 32.77 24.82 25.62
N LYS A 2 31.64 25.53 25.79
CA LYS A 2 30.32 24.92 26.07
C LYS A 2 29.68 24.52 24.74
N ARG A 3 29.52 23.22 24.49
CA ARG A 3 28.91 22.70 23.25
C ARG A 3 27.40 23.05 23.26
N PRO A 4 26.84 23.67 22.21
CA PRO A 4 25.44 24.09 22.20
C PRO A 4 24.53 22.89 21.89
N TRP A 5 24.27 22.06 22.90
CA TRP A 5 23.40 20.89 22.78
C TRP A 5 21.97 21.25 22.32
N GLY A 6 21.50 22.46 22.67
CA GLY A 6 20.19 22.96 22.23
C GLY A 6 20.06 23.17 20.72
N ALA A 7 21.15 23.52 20.03
CA ALA A 7 21.13 23.68 18.58
C ALA A 7 21.05 22.33 17.85
N LEU A 8 21.75 21.31 18.36
CA LEU A 8 21.72 19.95 17.79
C LEU A 8 20.36 19.27 17.96
N LEU A 9 19.72 19.46 19.12
CA LEU A 9 18.35 19.00 19.34
C LEU A 9 17.39 19.69 18.36
N GLY A 10 17.44 21.02 18.22
CA GLY A 10 16.59 21.77 17.29
C GLY A 10 16.72 21.33 15.82
N ILE A 11 17.94 21.05 15.35
CA ILE A 11 18.19 20.54 13.99
C ILE A 11 17.58 19.14 13.80
N LEU A 12 17.65 18.28 14.81
CA LEU A 12 17.07 16.93 14.75
C LEU A 12 15.54 16.96 14.59
N TRP A 13 14.85 17.89 15.25
CA TRP A 13 13.40 18.07 15.11
C TRP A 13 12.98 18.55 13.72
N VAL A 14 13.77 19.43 13.09
CA VAL A 14 13.48 19.95 11.73
C VAL A 14 13.56 18.85 10.67
N GLN A 15 14.47 17.88 10.84
CA GLN A 15 14.66 16.78 9.88
C GLN A 15 13.54 15.72 9.93
N ILE A 16 12.87 15.53 11.08
CA ILE A 16 11.82 14.51 11.25
C ILE A 16 10.51 14.89 10.53
N CYS A 17 10.31 16.17 10.19
CA CYS A 17 9.05 16.68 9.63
C CYS A 17 8.84 16.48 8.12
N TRP A 18 9.79 15.89 7.37
CA TRP A 18 9.73 15.88 5.90
C TRP A 18 9.70 14.47 5.26
N VAL A 19 9.05 13.50 5.89
CA VAL A 19 8.72 12.25 5.18
C VAL A 19 7.41 12.45 4.43
N ARG A 20 7.47 12.69 3.11
CA ARG A 20 6.29 12.74 2.25
C ARG A 20 6.00 11.34 1.69
N GLY A 21 5.00 10.65 2.25
CA GLY A 21 4.49 9.38 1.70
C GLY A 21 3.41 9.61 0.63
N VAL A 22 3.20 8.59 -0.22
CA VAL A 22 2.02 8.55 -1.11
C VAL A 22 0.84 8.03 -0.30
N LYS A 23 -0.24 8.81 -0.22
CA LYS A 23 -1.47 8.38 0.44
C LYS A 23 -2.28 7.51 -0.52
N VAL A 24 -2.75 6.35 -0.03
CA VAL A 24 -3.62 5.43 -0.76
C VAL A 24 -4.98 5.38 -0.08
N GLU A 25 -6.06 5.50 -0.86
CA GLU A 25 -7.43 5.42 -0.38
C GLU A 25 -8.19 4.34 -1.15
N GLN A 26 -8.67 3.31 -0.44
CA GLN A 26 -9.43 2.22 -1.02
C GLN A 26 -10.93 2.34 -0.73
N SER A 27 -11.76 2.00 -1.72
CA SER A 27 -13.21 1.97 -1.58
C SER A 27 -13.85 0.81 -2.35
N PRO A 28 -14.99 0.29 -1.88
CA PRO A 28 -15.53 0.47 -0.52
C PRO A 28 -14.65 -0.17 0.56
N SER A 29 -14.75 0.30 1.81
CA SER A 29 -13.97 -0.25 2.93
C SER A 29 -14.45 -1.62 3.38
N VAL A 30 -15.75 -1.88 3.29
CA VAL A 30 -16.39 -3.15 3.58
C VAL A 30 -17.42 -3.40 2.49
N LEU A 31 -17.46 -4.63 2.00
CA LEU A 31 -18.38 -5.04 0.96
C LEU A 31 -19.03 -6.36 1.36
N LYS A 32 -20.35 -6.46 1.20
CA LYS A 32 -21.13 -7.69 1.38
C LYS A 32 -21.76 -8.02 0.03
N LEU A 33 -21.49 -9.22 -0.47
CA LEU A 33 -21.95 -9.69 -1.78
C LEU A 33 -22.62 -11.05 -1.62
N GLN A 34 -23.53 -11.37 -2.52
CA GLN A 34 -23.98 -12.74 -2.71
C GLN A 34 -23.08 -13.44 -3.71
N GLU A 35 -23.08 -14.78 -3.68
CA GLU A 35 -22.38 -15.57 -4.68
C GLU A 35 -22.96 -15.28 -6.08
N GLY A 36 -22.08 -15.15 -7.07
CA GLY A 36 -22.44 -14.76 -8.44
C GLY A 36 -22.51 -13.25 -8.69
N ASP A 37 -22.47 -12.41 -7.65
CA ASP A 37 -22.46 -10.95 -7.82
C ASP A 37 -21.12 -10.47 -8.39
N ASN A 38 -21.18 -9.37 -9.14
CA ASN A 38 -19.99 -8.66 -9.60
C ASN A 38 -19.66 -7.51 -8.66
N SER A 39 -18.37 -7.28 -8.41
CA SER A 39 -17.92 -6.14 -7.60
C SER A 39 -16.68 -5.48 -8.16
N THR A 40 -16.48 -4.23 -7.76
CA THR A 40 -15.30 -3.46 -8.13
C THR A 40 -14.78 -2.72 -6.91
N LEU A 41 -13.53 -3.00 -6.56
CA LEU A 41 -12.75 -2.25 -5.60
C LEU A 41 -11.97 -1.16 -6.33
N ARG A 42 -11.83 0.00 -5.71
CA ARG A 42 -11.09 1.14 -6.24
C ARG A 42 -9.99 1.53 -5.27
N CYS A 43 -8.85 1.90 -5.82
CA CYS A 43 -7.68 2.39 -5.11
C CYS A 43 -7.27 3.72 -5.72
N ASN A 44 -7.42 4.83 -4.99
CA ASN A 44 -6.94 6.14 -5.41
C ASN A 44 -5.61 6.44 -4.71
N PHE A 45 -4.73 7.18 -5.36
CA PHE A 45 -3.43 7.55 -4.80
C PHE A 45 -3.13 9.04 -4.96
N SER A 46 -2.44 9.64 -4.00
CA SER A 46 -2.29 11.11 -3.93
C SER A 46 -1.23 11.68 -4.86
N ALA A 47 -0.35 10.86 -5.44
CA ALA A 47 0.80 11.28 -6.22
C ALA A 47 0.94 10.47 -7.51
N THR A 48 1.82 10.92 -8.42
CA THR A 48 2.19 10.10 -9.58
C THR A 48 2.99 8.89 -9.13
N VAL A 49 2.62 7.71 -9.64
CA VAL A 49 3.27 6.42 -9.35
C VAL A 49 3.50 5.69 -10.68
N SER A 50 4.48 4.78 -10.75
CA SER A 50 4.78 4.01 -11.97
C SER A 50 4.12 2.63 -11.99
N SER A 51 3.70 2.12 -10.82
CA SER A 51 3.15 0.78 -10.69
C SER A 51 2.13 0.71 -9.55
N VAL A 52 1.20 -0.23 -9.70
CA VAL A 52 0.19 -0.59 -8.71
C VAL A 52 0.18 -2.11 -8.54
N GLN A 53 0.02 -2.57 -7.30
CA GLN A 53 -0.08 -3.98 -6.97
C GLN A 53 -1.34 -4.25 -6.14
N TRP A 54 -2.08 -5.28 -6.52
CA TRP A 54 -3.23 -5.78 -5.79
C TRP A 54 -2.90 -7.08 -5.08
N PHE A 55 -3.32 -7.18 -3.83
CA PHE A 55 -3.14 -8.34 -2.98
C PHE A 55 -4.48 -8.82 -2.44
N GLN A 56 -4.56 -10.13 -2.20
CA GLN A 56 -5.58 -10.74 -1.37
C GLN A 56 -4.92 -11.21 -0.07
N GLN A 57 -5.47 -10.80 1.06
CA GLN A 57 -5.04 -11.22 2.39
C GLN A 57 -6.05 -12.22 2.93
N ASN A 58 -5.56 -13.42 3.25
CA ASN A 58 -6.41 -14.42 3.90
C ASN A 58 -6.64 -14.09 5.39
N PRO A 59 -7.61 -14.73 6.07
CA PRO A 59 -7.88 -14.49 7.49
C PRO A 59 -6.70 -14.75 8.43
N ARG A 60 -5.68 -15.50 7.98
CA ARG A 60 -4.43 -15.77 8.71
C ARG A 60 -3.35 -14.71 8.47
N GLY A 61 -3.64 -13.67 7.70
CA GLY A 61 -2.76 -12.55 7.41
C GLY A 61 -1.77 -12.75 6.25
N SER A 62 -1.77 -13.93 5.60
CA SER A 62 -0.89 -14.19 4.45
C SER A 62 -1.38 -13.42 3.22
N LEU A 63 -0.44 -12.77 2.54
CA LEU A 63 -0.70 -12.01 1.32
C LEU A 63 -0.41 -12.85 0.07
N THR A 64 -1.38 -12.89 -0.82
CA THR A 64 -1.25 -13.44 -2.18
C THR A 64 -1.28 -12.30 -3.16
N THR A 65 -0.29 -12.21 -4.05
CA THR A 65 -0.30 -11.21 -5.12
C THR A 65 -1.31 -11.62 -6.19
N LEU A 66 -2.25 -10.71 -6.50
CA LEU A 66 -3.21 -10.88 -7.58
C LEU A 66 -2.66 -10.32 -8.89
N PHE A 67 -2.28 -9.04 -8.88
CA PHE A 67 -1.78 -8.34 -10.05
C PHE A 67 -0.67 -7.37 -9.71
N PHE A 68 0.33 -7.29 -10.59
CA PHE A 68 1.30 -6.20 -10.65
C PHE A 68 1.14 -5.47 -12.00
N ILE A 69 0.87 -4.18 -11.96
CA ILE A 69 0.39 -3.41 -13.11
C ILE A 69 1.26 -2.18 -13.31
N THR A 70 1.92 -2.12 -14.46
CA THR A 70 2.71 -0.98 -14.93
C THR A 70 2.06 -0.25 -16.10
N SER A 71 1.03 -0.86 -16.72
CA SER A 71 0.20 -0.23 -17.75
C SER A 71 -1.04 -1.09 -18.07
N GLY A 72 -2.10 -0.43 -18.56
CA GLY A 72 -3.26 -1.07 -19.16
C GLY A 72 -4.14 -1.85 -18.19
N MET A 73 -4.67 -2.97 -18.68
CA MET A 73 -5.53 -3.92 -17.95
C MET A 73 -4.81 -5.27 -17.82
N LYS A 74 -4.97 -5.90 -16.65
CA LYS A 74 -4.59 -7.30 -16.41
C LYS A 74 -5.84 -8.09 -16.04
N GLN A 75 -5.89 -9.34 -16.47
CA GLN A 75 -6.99 -10.25 -16.14
C GLN A 75 -6.42 -11.63 -15.81
N LYS A 76 -7.02 -12.27 -14.81
CA LYS A 76 -6.81 -13.66 -14.47
C LYS A 76 -8.15 -14.23 -14.04
N GLU A 77 -8.67 -15.18 -14.82
CA GLU A 77 -9.96 -15.83 -14.57
C GLU A 77 -11.08 -14.80 -14.38
N ARG A 78 -11.73 -14.81 -13.21
CA ARG A 78 -12.82 -13.93 -12.79
C ARG A 78 -12.34 -12.58 -12.27
N LEU A 79 -11.04 -12.40 -12.05
CA LEU A 79 -10.44 -11.18 -11.53
C LEU A 79 -9.85 -10.36 -12.67
N SER A 80 -10.07 -9.06 -12.67
CA SER A 80 -9.39 -8.14 -13.59
C SER A 80 -9.05 -6.84 -12.89
N SER A 81 -7.99 -6.19 -13.34
CA SER A 81 -7.55 -4.93 -12.76
C SER A 81 -7.08 -3.97 -13.82
N THR A 82 -7.39 -2.70 -13.63
CA THR A 82 -6.99 -1.60 -14.51
C THR A 82 -6.27 -0.53 -13.73
N VAL A 83 -5.42 0.24 -14.41
CA VAL A 83 -4.78 1.41 -13.81
C VAL A 83 -4.91 2.62 -14.73
N ASN A 84 -5.24 3.76 -14.14
CA ASN A 84 -5.18 5.07 -14.77
C ASN A 84 -4.23 5.95 -13.95
N PHE A 85 -2.95 5.99 -14.36
CA PHE A 85 -1.93 6.79 -13.69
C PHE A 85 -2.17 8.30 -13.80
N LYS A 86 -2.87 8.75 -14.86
CA LYS A 86 -3.21 10.16 -15.06
C LYS A 86 -4.28 10.63 -14.07
N GLU A 87 -5.33 9.83 -13.91
CA GLU A 87 -6.43 10.09 -12.96
C GLU A 87 -6.15 9.56 -11.55
N ARG A 88 -4.98 8.94 -11.37
CA ARG A 88 -4.44 8.45 -10.11
C ARG A 88 -5.30 7.42 -9.38
N TYR A 89 -5.77 6.41 -10.12
CA TYR A 89 -6.42 5.26 -9.51
C TYR A 89 -6.14 3.95 -10.22
N SER A 90 -6.44 2.87 -9.51
CA SER A 90 -6.57 1.52 -10.04
C SER A 90 -7.89 0.92 -9.57
N THR A 91 -8.42 -0.02 -10.35
CA THR A 91 -9.58 -0.82 -9.95
C THR A 91 -9.25 -2.30 -9.95
N LEU A 92 -9.86 -3.06 -9.06
CA LEU A 92 -9.89 -4.52 -9.06
C LEU A 92 -11.35 -4.95 -9.16
N HIS A 93 -11.68 -5.57 -10.29
CA HIS A 93 -12.99 -6.12 -10.58
C HIS A 93 -13.00 -7.63 -10.31
N ILE A 94 -14.04 -8.08 -9.61
CA ILE A 94 -14.30 -9.47 -9.25
C ILE A 94 -15.63 -9.84 -9.89
N ALA A 95 -15.61 -10.72 -10.87
CA ALA A 95 -16.81 -11.21 -11.53
C ALA A 95 -17.29 -12.51 -10.89
N ALA A 96 -18.60 -12.73 -10.85
CA ALA A 96 -19.24 -13.93 -10.34
C ALA A 96 -18.60 -14.40 -9.01
N SER A 97 -18.69 -13.53 -7.99
CA SER A 97 -18.03 -13.70 -6.69
C SER A 97 -18.32 -15.07 -6.08
N GLN A 98 -17.32 -15.70 -5.49
CA GLN A 98 -17.43 -17.02 -4.84
C GLN A 98 -17.03 -16.94 -3.37
N LEU A 99 -17.30 -18.00 -2.61
CA LEU A 99 -17.00 -18.04 -1.17
C LEU A 99 -15.50 -17.88 -0.89
N GLU A 100 -14.62 -18.38 -1.77
CA GLU A 100 -13.17 -18.22 -1.63
C GLU A 100 -12.67 -16.79 -1.90
N ASP A 101 -13.50 -15.92 -2.49
CA ASP A 101 -13.18 -14.50 -2.65
C ASP A 101 -13.38 -13.72 -1.35
N ALA A 102 -13.96 -14.33 -0.31
CA ALA A 102 -14.13 -13.70 0.99
C ALA A 102 -12.77 -13.47 1.68
N ALA A 103 -12.20 -12.29 1.48
CA ALA A 103 -10.88 -11.91 1.95
C ALA A 103 -10.75 -10.39 2.10
N THR A 104 -9.62 -9.96 2.68
CA THR A 104 -9.25 -8.53 2.68
C THR A 104 -8.41 -8.24 1.44
N TYR A 105 -8.80 -7.26 0.63
CA TYR A 105 -8.07 -6.88 -0.57
C TYR A 105 -7.28 -5.59 -0.33
N LEU A 106 -5.98 -5.62 -0.62
CA LEU A 106 -5.07 -4.50 -0.38
C LEU A 106 -4.48 -3.99 -1.69
N CYS A 107 -4.39 -2.67 -1.82
CA CYS A 107 -3.71 -2.00 -2.91
C CYS A 107 -2.42 -1.37 -2.37
N ALA A 108 -1.31 -1.61 -3.07
CA ALA A 108 -0.06 -0.91 -2.83
C ALA A 108 0.37 -0.19 -4.11
N VAL A 109 1.02 0.95 -3.93
CA VAL A 109 1.67 1.69 -5.01
C VAL A 109 3.15 1.83 -4.67
N GLU A 110 3.97 2.13 -5.69
CA GLU A 110 5.39 2.38 -5.51
C GLU A 110 5.64 3.45 -4.42
N ALA A 111 6.48 3.11 -3.44
CA ALA A 111 6.95 4.08 -2.46
C ALA A 111 8.03 4.97 -3.09
N GLN A 112 7.82 6.28 -3.08
CA GLN A 112 8.91 7.21 -3.38
C GLN A 112 9.87 7.22 -2.18
N CYS A 113 10.93 6.40 -2.22
CA CYS A 113 12.01 6.52 -1.25
C CYS A 113 12.69 7.88 -1.46
N SER A 114 12.50 8.82 -0.52
CA SER A 114 13.36 10.01 -0.47
C SER A 114 14.77 9.53 -0.11
N GLN A 115 15.75 9.78 -0.99
CA GLN A 115 17.15 9.34 -0.81
C GLN A 115 17.83 9.86 0.47
N VAL A 116 17.19 10.78 1.20
CA VAL A 116 17.72 11.41 2.42
C VAL A 116 17.68 10.47 3.64
N ILE A 117 16.79 9.47 3.69
CA ILE A 117 16.59 8.63 4.89
C ILE A 117 17.33 7.28 4.80
N CYS A 118 17.64 6.81 3.58
CA CYS A 118 18.40 5.56 3.39
C CYS A 118 19.85 5.63 3.91
N SER A 119 20.38 6.82 4.17
CA SER A 119 21.76 7.05 4.65
C SER A 119 21.89 7.03 6.18
N LEU A 120 20.80 7.06 6.95
CA LEU A 120 20.83 7.14 8.42
C LEU A 120 20.63 5.78 9.12
N ASN A 121 20.21 4.74 8.41
CA ASN A 121 20.11 3.40 8.95
C ASN A 121 21.14 2.47 8.27
N PRO A 122 22.25 2.12 8.92
CA PRO A 122 23.26 1.22 8.36
C PRO A 122 22.73 -0.22 8.13
N ASN A 123 21.51 -0.53 8.59
CA ASN A 123 20.82 -1.79 8.32
C ASN A 123 19.77 -1.71 7.18
N CYS A 124 19.62 -0.56 6.49
CA CYS A 124 18.89 -0.51 5.23
C CYS A 124 19.77 -1.05 4.10
N ASN A 125 20.03 -2.36 4.11
CA ASN A 125 20.70 -3.04 3.01
C ASN A 125 19.73 -3.19 1.83
N CYS A 126 19.63 -2.14 1.02
CA CYS A 126 19.08 -2.19 -0.34
C CYS A 126 20.13 -2.62 -1.38
N LEU A 127 21.12 -3.43 -0.97
CA LEU A 127 22.11 -4.01 -1.86
C LEU A 127 21.66 -5.42 -2.28
N SER A 128 20.75 -5.45 -3.24
CA SER A 128 20.61 -6.58 -4.15
C SER A 128 20.46 -6.02 -5.56
N PRO A 129 20.93 -6.67 -6.63
CA PRO A 129 20.79 -6.18 -8.01
C PRO A 129 19.33 -6.19 -8.52
N ALA A 130 18.35 -6.34 -7.64
CA ALA A 130 16.92 -6.28 -7.91
C ALA A 130 16.30 -5.20 -7.00
N PRO A 131 15.39 -4.35 -7.52
CA PRO A 131 14.92 -3.17 -6.82
C PRO A 131 14.28 -3.51 -5.46
N PRO A 132 14.66 -2.83 -4.37
CA PRO A 132 14.13 -3.07 -3.03
C PRO A 132 12.65 -2.64 -3.01
N GLN A 133 11.75 -3.61 -2.95
CA GLN A 133 10.31 -3.36 -2.95
C GLN A 133 9.84 -2.95 -1.55
N CYS A 134 10.07 -1.69 -1.18
CA CYS A 134 9.37 -1.07 -0.05
C CYS A 134 7.93 -0.75 -0.49
N TYR A 135 6.98 -1.57 -0.06
CA TYR A 135 5.55 -1.32 -0.26
C TYR A 135 4.99 -0.54 0.93
N THR A 136 4.38 0.61 0.69
CA THR A 136 3.54 1.25 1.70
C THR A 136 2.21 0.51 1.74
N MET A 137 2.08 -0.44 2.66
CA MET A 137 0.81 -1.06 3.00
C MET A 137 0.03 -0.10 3.89
N GLN A 138 -1.07 0.48 3.38
CA GLN A 138 -2.07 1.09 4.24
C GLN A 138 -2.83 -0.05 4.91
N VAL A 139 -2.36 -0.51 6.06
CA VAL A 139 -3.19 -1.32 6.96
C VAL A 139 -4.32 -0.39 7.42
N PRO A 140 -5.60 -0.69 7.18
CA PRO A 140 -6.64 0.02 7.88
C PRO A 140 -6.40 -0.23 9.37
N CYS A 141 -6.14 0.83 10.13
CA CYS A 141 -6.08 0.77 11.58
C CYS A 141 -7.44 0.28 12.10
N TYR A 142 -7.67 -1.02 12.11
CA TYR A 142 -8.66 -1.64 12.98
C TYR A 142 -7.93 -1.97 14.28
N LEU A 143 -8.07 -1.07 15.25
CA LEU A 143 -7.96 -1.41 16.66
C LEU A 143 -9.02 -2.50 16.93
N PHE A 144 -8.57 -3.74 17.06
CA PHE A 144 -9.36 -4.78 17.72
C PHE A 144 -9.43 -4.48 19.22
N GLY A 145 -10.59 -4.83 19.80
CA GLY A 145 -11.05 -4.47 21.13
C GLY A 145 -10.21 -4.93 22.31
N ILE A 146 -10.46 -4.21 23.41
CA ILE A 146 -10.55 -4.60 24.83
C ILE A 146 -10.06 -6.01 25.21
N PRO A 147 -9.26 -6.12 26.29
CA PRO A 147 -9.43 -7.16 27.29
C PRO A 147 -10.04 -6.56 28.57
N ASP A 148 -11.13 -7.17 29.04
CA ASP A 148 -11.63 -7.04 30.41
C ASP A 148 -10.55 -7.51 31.40
N SER A 149 -10.30 -6.71 32.44
CA SER A 149 -10.13 -7.16 33.84
C SER A 149 -10.06 -5.95 34.76
#